data_AF-A0A183E7G6-F1
#
_entry.id   AF-A0A183E7G6-F1
#
_cell.length_a   1.000
_cell.length_b   1.000
_cell.length_c   1.000
_cell.angle_alpha   90.00
_cell.angle_beta   90.00
_cell.angle_gamma   90.00
#
_symmetry.space_group_name_H-M   'P 1'
#
loop_
_entity.id
_entity.type
_entity.pdbx_description
1 polymer ?
#
loop_
_entity_poly.entity_id
_entity_poly.type
_entity_poly.pdbx_seq_one_letter_code
_entity_poly.pdbx_strand_id
1 'polypeptide(L)'
;MTDIRTVHHYIPFNKRIGKPLQLPVQTLEQFAECNFKGHILEVRREPIASPFLHKDTEDEYSKSLEMFAMILRYMNDTQLNCEQLAILGKAIIQMALDSVDQRDELLVQLCAQTYRNRVKNNADKAWTLLLGAVNCFAPSPQLVPALIR
;
A
#
# COMPACT_ATOMS: atom_id res chain seq x y z
N MET A 1 24.09 29.22 -20.36
CA MET A 1 22.69 29.48 -19.94
C MET A 1 22.46 28.69 -18.67
N THR A 2 22.47 29.36 -17.52
CA THR A 2 22.35 28.76 -16.19
C THR A 2 20.87 28.55 -15.88
N ASP A 3 20.47 27.29 -15.72
CA ASP A 3 19.13 26.92 -15.27
C ASP A 3 18.91 27.45 -13.85
N ILE A 4 18.02 28.43 -13.71
CA ILE A 4 17.62 28.96 -12.41
C ILE A 4 16.73 27.91 -11.76
N ARG A 5 17.27 27.18 -10.77
CA ARG A 5 16.46 26.34 -9.87
C ARG A 5 15.50 27.23 -9.11
N THR A 6 14.24 27.26 -9.52
CA THR A 6 13.17 27.90 -8.76
C THR A 6 12.92 27.08 -7.50
N VAL A 7 13.46 27.54 -6.36
CA VAL A 7 13.13 26.98 -5.05
C VAL A 7 11.75 27.53 -4.67
N HIS A 8 10.72 26.68 -4.71
CA HIS A 8 9.43 27.03 -4.15
C HIS A 8 9.55 27.08 -2.63
N HIS A 9 9.31 28.25 -2.03
CA HIS A 9 9.19 28.36 -0.58
C HIS A 9 7.92 27.62 -0.14
N TYR A 10 8.10 26.54 0.63
CA TYR A 10 6.99 25.88 1.31
C TYR A 10 6.33 26.91 2.24
N ILE A 11 5.08 27.28 1.94
CA ILE A 11 4.26 28.10 2.83
C ILE A 11 3.65 27.13 3.85
N PRO A 12 4.04 27.22 5.14
CA PRO A 12 3.48 26.34 6.16
C PRO A 12 1.97 26.47 6.19
N PHE A 13 1.28 25.36 6.48
CA PHE A 13 -0.16 25.34 6.65
C PHE A 13 -0.58 26.30 7.77
N ASN A 14 -0.87 27.54 7.42
CA ASN A 14 -1.22 28.60 8.36
C ASN A 14 -2.74 28.77 8.32
N LYS A 15 -3.47 27.96 9.09
CA LYS A 15 -4.90 28.18 9.32
C LYS A 15 -5.24 27.91 10.77
N ARG A 16 -5.75 28.93 11.45
CA ARG A 16 -6.51 28.82 12.70
C ARG A 16 -7.49 27.66 12.53
N ILE A 17 -7.21 26.56 13.24
CA ILE A 17 -8.01 25.35 13.24
C ILE A 17 -9.33 25.71 13.94
N GLY A 18 -10.33 26.15 13.18
CA GLY A 18 -11.65 26.54 13.71
C GLY A 18 -12.47 25.35 14.22
N LYS A 19 -12.08 24.13 13.88
CA LYS A 19 -12.62 22.88 14.43
C LYS A 19 -11.46 21.92 14.72
N PRO A 20 -11.37 21.33 15.93
CA PRO A 20 -10.35 20.34 16.23
C PRO A 20 -10.39 19.23 15.19
N LEU A 21 -9.21 18.82 14.70
CA LEU A 21 -9.09 17.66 13.81
C LEU A 21 -9.59 16.44 14.59
N GLN A 22 -10.80 15.96 14.28
CA GLN A 22 -11.29 14.72 14.85
C GLN A 22 -10.59 13.58 14.11
N LEU A 23 -9.59 12.99 14.76
CA LEU A 23 -8.93 11.80 14.23
C LEU A 23 -9.98 10.69 14.07
N PRO A 24 -9.97 9.95 12.94
CA PRO A 24 -10.86 8.82 12.77
C PRO A 24 -10.67 7.80 13.91
N VAL A 25 -11.78 7.20 14.35
CA VAL A 25 -11.78 6.28 15.50
C VAL A 25 -11.26 4.89 15.14
N GLN A 26 -11.38 4.49 13.87
CA GLN A 26 -11.09 3.12 13.42
C GLN A 26 -9.58 2.88 13.26
N THR A 27 -9.05 1.83 13.88
CA THR A 27 -7.67 1.36 13.65
C THR A 27 -7.59 0.42 12.44
N LEU A 28 -6.38 0.20 11.95
CA LEU A 28 -6.12 -0.80 10.90
C LEU A 28 -6.50 -2.22 11.34
N GLU A 29 -6.28 -2.57 12.62
CA GLU A 29 -6.71 -3.85 13.17
C GLU A 29 -8.24 -4.00 13.12
N GLN A 30 -8.98 -2.98 13.56
CA GLN A 30 -10.45 -2.98 13.52
C GLN A 30 -10.98 -3.01 12.08
N PHE A 31 -10.31 -2.35 11.14
CA PHE A 31 -10.65 -2.43 9.74
C PHE A 31 -10.43 -3.85 9.19
N ALA A 32 -9.29 -4.47 9.52
CA ALA A 32 -8.97 -5.83 9.09
C ALA A 32 -9.99 -6.84 9.62
N GLU A 33 -10.36 -6.78 10.89
CA GLU A 33 -11.35 -7.67 11.51
C GLU A 33 -12.71 -7.65 10.77
N CYS A 34 -13.12 -6.48 10.26
CA CYS A 34 -14.40 -6.32 9.59
C CYS A 34 -14.35 -6.64 8.07
N ASN A 35 -13.19 -6.47 7.43
CA ASN A 35 -13.11 -6.43 5.96
C ASN A 35 -12.20 -7.50 5.34
N PHE A 36 -11.23 -8.03 6.07
CA PHE A 36 -10.28 -8.99 5.51
C PHE A 36 -10.92 -10.38 5.41
N LYS A 37 -11.11 -10.87 4.19
CA LYS A 37 -11.75 -12.15 3.91
C LYS A 37 -10.87 -13.34 4.31
N GLY A 38 -10.96 -13.74 5.58
CA GLY A 38 -10.21 -14.88 6.11
C GLY A 38 -8.72 -14.62 6.31
N HIS A 39 -8.32 -13.34 6.23
CA HIS A 39 -6.95 -12.91 6.52
C HIS A 39 -6.90 -12.15 7.84
N ILE A 40 -5.77 -12.28 8.52
CA ILE A 40 -5.42 -11.49 9.70
C ILE A 40 -4.37 -10.45 9.29
N LEU A 41 -4.29 -9.35 10.04
CA LEU A 41 -3.29 -8.31 9.84
C LEU A 41 -1.92 -8.78 10.33
N GLU A 42 -1.28 -9.64 9.56
CA GLU A 42 0.05 -10.19 9.85
C GLU A 42 0.84 -10.43 8.57
N VAL A 43 2.17 -10.37 8.69
CA VAL A 43 3.07 -10.71 7.59
C VAL A 43 2.87 -12.17 7.17
N ARG A 44 2.62 -12.39 5.87
CA ARG A 44 2.57 -13.75 5.29
C ARG A 44 3.77 -13.99 4.39
N ARG A 45 4.28 -15.22 4.40
CA ARG A 45 5.39 -15.68 3.56
C ARG A 45 4.94 -16.51 2.37
N GLU A 46 3.76 -17.12 2.50
CA GLU A 46 3.15 -17.95 1.47
C GLU A 46 2.15 -17.15 0.64
N PRO A 47 1.93 -17.51 -0.63
CA PRO A 47 0.87 -16.93 -1.45
C PRO A 47 -0.50 -16.98 -0.77
N ILE A 48 -1.33 -15.97 -1.04
CA ILE A 48 -2.72 -15.94 -0.57
C ILE A 48 -3.62 -16.77 -1.51
N ALA A 49 -4.64 -17.42 -0.94
CA ALA A 49 -5.63 -18.20 -1.70
C ALA A 49 -6.92 -17.41 -2.00
N SER A 50 -7.09 -16.27 -1.34
CA SER A 50 -8.20 -15.33 -1.51
C SER A 50 -7.70 -13.90 -1.38
N PRO A 51 -8.31 -12.92 -2.05
CA PRO A 51 -8.04 -11.51 -1.83
C PRO A 51 -8.33 -11.09 -0.38
N PHE A 52 -7.71 -9.99 0.06
CA PHE A 52 -8.00 -9.40 1.35
C PHE A 52 -9.39 -8.78 1.35
N LEU A 53 -9.73 -7.99 0.32
CA LEU A 53 -11.02 -7.32 0.22
C LEU A 53 -12.00 -8.07 -0.70
N HIS A 54 -13.28 -7.67 -0.66
CA HIS A 54 -14.26 -8.18 -1.61
C HIS A 54 -13.90 -7.80 -3.06
N LYS A 55 -14.20 -8.72 -3.99
CA LYS A 55 -14.05 -8.58 -5.44
C LYS A 55 -15.33 -9.10 -6.08
N ASP A 56 -15.84 -8.38 -7.06
CA ASP A 56 -17.12 -8.69 -7.71
C ASP A 56 -16.93 -9.62 -8.92
N THR A 57 -15.71 -9.67 -9.47
CA THR A 57 -15.37 -10.46 -10.65
C THR A 57 -14.20 -11.42 -10.42
N GLU A 58 -14.17 -12.52 -11.16
CA GLU A 58 -13.05 -13.49 -11.15
C GLU A 58 -11.72 -12.87 -11.64
N ASP A 59 -11.80 -11.92 -12.57
CA ASP A 59 -10.65 -11.17 -13.06
C ASP A 59 -10.01 -10.32 -11.95
N GLU A 60 -10.84 -9.59 -11.20
CA GLU A 60 -10.39 -8.83 -10.03
C GLU A 60 -9.82 -9.74 -8.95
N TYR A 61 -10.48 -10.87 -8.71
CA TYR A 61 -10.03 -11.88 -7.75
C TYR A 61 -8.63 -12.38 -8.10
N SER A 62 -8.44 -12.81 -9.34
CA SER A 62 -7.17 -13.35 -9.85
C SER A 62 -6.05 -12.29 -9.80
N LYS A 63 -6.35 -11.05 -10.20
CA LYS A 63 -5.40 -9.93 -10.13
C LYS A 63 -4.91 -9.66 -8.72
N SER A 64 -5.80 -9.74 -7.71
CA SER A 64 -5.40 -9.54 -6.31
C SER A 64 -4.44 -10.61 -5.81
N LEU A 65 -4.62 -11.87 -6.25
CA LEU A 65 -3.70 -12.97 -5.91
C LEU A 65 -2.34 -12.80 -6.59
N GLU A 66 -2.34 -12.46 -7.88
CA GLU A 66 -1.13 -12.19 -8.66
C GLU A 66 -0.34 -11.03 -8.05
N MET A 67 -1.02 -9.95 -7.70
CA MET A 67 -0.43 -8.78 -7.05
C MET A 67 0.28 -9.16 -5.75
N PHE A 68 -0.35 -9.99 -4.92
CA PHE A 68 0.29 -10.45 -3.68
C PHE A 68 1.51 -11.34 -3.94
N ALA A 69 1.43 -12.23 -4.93
CA ALA A 69 2.58 -13.05 -5.34
C ALA A 69 3.76 -12.18 -5.81
N MET A 70 3.49 -11.09 -6.53
CA MET A 70 4.51 -10.12 -6.93
C MET A 70 5.09 -9.35 -5.75
N ILE A 71 4.27 -8.97 -4.75
CA ILE A 71 4.74 -8.36 -3.50
C ILE A 71 5.67 -9.33 -2.76
N LEU A 72 5.29 -10.60 -2.61
CA LEU A 72 6.13 -11.62 -1.99
C LEU A 72 7.46 -11.76 -2.74
N ARG A 73 7.44 -11.81 -4.07
CA ARG A 73 8.66 -11.87 -4.88
C ARG A 73 9.54 -10.63 -4.67
N TYR A 74 8.96 -9.43 -4.73
CA TYR A 74 9.69 -8.17 -4.51
C TYR A 74 10.41 -8.18 -3.16
N MET A 75 9.72 -8.60 -2.10
CA MET A 75 10.26 -8.64 -0.74
C MET A 75 11.33 -9.71 -0.57
N ASN A 76 11.07 -10.94 -1.03
CA ASN A 76 11.83 -12.13 -0.63
C ASN A 76 12.88 -12.60 -1.66
N ASP A 77 12.75 -12.23 -2.95
CA ASP A 77 13.68 -12.69 -3.98
C ASP A 77 15.04 -11.97 -3.84
N THR A 78 16.06 -12.72 -3.44
CA THR A 78 17.44 -12.23 -3.26
C THR A 78 18.23 -12.19 -4.56
N GLN A 79 17.69 -12.73 -5.66
CA GLN A 79 18.35 -12.75 -6.97
C GLN A 79 18.06 -11.47 -7.77
N LEU A 80 17.05 -10.69 -7.38
CA LEU A 80 16.72 -9.43 -8.05
C LEU A 80 17.74 -8.34 -7.70
N ASN A 81 18.34 -7.77 -8.74
CA ASN A 81 19.14 -6.56 -8.59
C ASN A 81 18.25 -5.30 -8.43
N CYS A 82 18.87 -4.14 -8.16
CA CYS A 82 18.15 -2.89 -7.93
C CYS A 82 17.25 -2.46 -9.11
N GLU A 83 17.68 -2.69 -10.35
CA GLU A 83 16.91 -2.33 -11.54
C GLU A 83 15.69 -3.24 -11.70
N GLN A 84 15.88 -4.55 -11.55
CA GLN A 84 14.80 -5.53 -11.60
C GLN A 84 13.78 -5.30 -10.47
N LEU A 85 14.23 -4.97 -9.26
CA LEU A 85 13.36 -4.54 -8.17
C LEU A 85 12.57 -3.29 -8.56
N ALA A 86 13.22 -2.26 -9.10
CA ALA A 86 12.52 -1.04 -9.52
C ALA A 86 11.45 -1.30 -10.59
N ILE A 87 11.74 -2.18 -11.57
CA ILE A 87 10.78 -2.59 -12.60
C ILE A 87 9.59 -3.34 -11.96
N LEU A 88 9.88 -4.32 -11.10
CA LEU A 88 8.83 -5.10 -10.43
C LEU A 88 7.94 -4.22 -9.55
N GLY A 89 8.54 -3.29 -8.79
CA GLY A 89 7.77 -2.38 -7.94
C GLY A 89 6.87 -1.44 -8.74
N LYS A 90 7.35 -0.94 -9.89
CA LYS A 90 6.51 -0.16 -10.82
C LYS A 90 5.36 -1.00 -11.37
N ALA A 91 5.61 -2.25 -11.76
CA ALA A 91 4.57 -3.13 -12.28
C ALA A 91 3.46 -3.39 -11.23
N ILE A 92 3.83 -3.65 -9.97
CA ILE A 92 2.86 -3.83 -8.87
C ILE A 92 1.96 -2.59 -8.72
N ILE A 93 2.55 -1.40 -8.69
CA ILE A 93 1.79 -0.14 -8.55
C ILE A 93 0.93 0.11 -9.80
N GLN A 94 1.43 -0.21 -10.99
CA GLN A 94 0.70 -0.05 -12.24
C GLN A 94 -0.58 -0.90 -12.27
N MET A 95 -0.56 -2.12 -11.72
CA MET A 95 -1.77 -2.96 -11.60
C MET A 95 -2.90 -2.25 -10.85
N ALA A 96 -2.57 -1.51 -9.77
CA ALA A 96 -3.53 -0.74 -8.99
C ALA A 96 -3.92 0.60 -9.65
N LEU A 97 -3.06 1.15 -10.52
CA LEU A 97 -3.39 2.33 -11.32
C LEU A 97 -4.39 1.98 -12.43
N ASP A 98 -4.19 0.85 -13.09
CA ASP A 98 -5.02 0.37 -14.21
C ASP A 98 -6.37 -0.19 -13.74
N SER A 99 -6.48 -0.59 -12.48
CA SER A 99 -7.71 -1.13 -11.89
C SER A 99 -7.98 -0.48 -10.54
N VAL A 100 -8.91 0.47 -10.50
CA VAL A 100 -9.21 1.28 -9.30
C VAL A 100 -9.60 0.40 -8.10
N ASP A 101 -10.31 -0.69 -8.33
CA ASP A 101 -10.74 -1.66 -7.32
C ASP A 101 -9.58 -2.47 -6.68
N GLN A 102 -8.37 -2.33 -7.23
CA GLN A 102 -7.15 -2.93 -6.69
C GLN A 102 -6.32 -1.96 -5.84
N ARG A 103 -6.68 -0.67 -5.77
CA ARG A 103 -5.92 0.33 -4.99
C ARG A 103 -5.94 0.02 -3.51
N ASP A 104 -7.13 -0.12 -2.95
CA ASP A 104 -7.27 -0.47 -1.54
C ASP A 104 -6.72 -1.86 -1.25
N GLU A 105 -6.87 -2.80 -2.19
CA GLU A 105 -6.29 -4.15 -2.08
C GLU A 105 -4.77 -4.08 -1.94
N LEU A 106 -4.09 -3.34 -2.82
CA LEU A 106 -2.64 -3.15 -2.75
C LEU A 106 -2.23 -2.53 -1.41
N LEU A 107 -2.94 -1.49 -0.98
CA LEU A 107 -2.63 -0.81 0.28
C LEU A 107 -2.80 -1.73 1.49
N VAL A 108 -3.87 -2.53 1.57
CA VAL A 108 -4.08 -3.43 2.71
C VAL A 108 -3.10 -4.61 2.70
N GLN A 109 -2.76 -5.14 1.51
CA GLN A 109 -1.75 -6.19 1.37
C GLN A 109 -0.38 -5.67 1.82
N LEU A 110 0.01 -4.46 1.42
CA LEU A 110 1.27 -3.83 1.85
C LEU A 110 1.26 -3.49 3.33
N CYS A 111 0.14 -3.02 3.87
CA CYS A 111 -0.03 -2.80 5.30
C CYS A 111 0.17 -4.10 6.10
N ALA A 112 -0.41 -5.22 5.65
CA ALA A 112 -0.17 -6.52 6.28
C ALA A 112 1.31 -6.94 6.23
N GLN A 113 2.00 -6.67 5.11
CA GLN A 113 3.42 -7.00 4.93
C GLN A 113 4.38 -6.08 5.71
N THR A 114 3.96 -4.87 6.09
CA THR A 114 4.73 -3.98 6.98
C THR A 114 4.39 -4.19 8.45
N TYR A 115 3.16 -4.62 8.77
CA TYR A 115 2.67 -4.75 10.13
C TYR A 115 3.47 -5.78 10.95
N ARG A 116 4.20 -5.29 11.96
CA ARG A 116 5.04 -6.08 12.88
C ARG A 116 6.03 -7.02 12.17
N ASN A 117 6.45 -6.68 10.95
CA ASN A 117 7.40 -7.49 10.20
C ASN A 117 8.81 -7.39 10.80
N ARG A 118 9.27 -8.48 11.43
CA ARG A 118 10.57 -8.54 12.12
C ARG A 118 11.77 -8.69 11.19
N VAL A 119 11.54 -9.02 9.91
CA VAL A 119 12.61 -9.16 8.92
C VAL A 119 12.87 -7.81 8.28
N LYS A 120 13.83 -7.05 8.83
CA LYS A 120 14.10 -5.65 8.47
C LYS A 120 14.17 -5.42 6.95
N ASN A 121 14.94 -6.24 6.23
CA ASN A 121 15.10 -6.09 4.77
C ASN A 121 13.77 -6.23 4.01
N ASN A 122 12.92 -7.18 4.44
CA ASN A 122 11.60 -7.38 3.84
C ASN A 122 10.68 -6.21 4.17
N ALA A 123 10.71 -5.75 5.42
CA ALA A 123 9.92 -4.61 5.88
C ALA A 123 10.30 -3.32 5.11
N ASP A 124 11.59 -3.04 4.96
CA ASP A 124 12.09 -1.86 4.22
C ASP A 124 11.60 -1.87 2.77
N LYS A 125 11.62 -3.05 2.12
CA LYS A 125 11.08 -3.25 0.77
C LYS A 125 9.56 -3.02 0.72
N ALA A 126 8.79 -3.59 1.65
CA ALA A 126 7.34 -3.38 1.73
C ALA A 126 6.98 -1.90 1.97
N TRP A 127 7.70 -1.22 2.86
CA TRP A 127 7.57 0.22 3.09
C TRP A 127 7.90 1.05 1.85
N THR A 128 8.91 0.64 1.08
CA THR A 128 9.25 1.29 -0.20
C THR A 128 8.09 1.19 -1.18
N LEU A 129 7.46 0.01 -1.32
CA LEU A 129 6.27 -0.15 -2.16
C LEU A 129 5.08 0.66 -1.65
N LEU A 130 4.83 0.66 -0.34
CA LEU A 130 3.73 1.42 0.26
C LEU A 130 3.88 2.91 0.01
N LEU A 131 5.10 3.44 0.21
CA LEU A 131 5.41 4.84 -0.11
C LEU A 131 5.20 5.12 -1.61
N GLY A 132 5.63 4.22 -2.50
CA GLY A 132 5.37 4.34 -3.92
C GLY A 132 3.88 4.41 -4.25
N ALA A 133 3.08 3.50 -3.69
CA ALA A 133 1.64 3.42 -3.91
C ALA A 133 0.92 4.72 -3.48
N VAL A 134 1.17 5.22 -2.26
CA VAL A 134 0.53 6.44 -1.76
C VAL A 134 0.98 7.73 -2.46
N ASN A 135 2.10 7.70 -3.18
CA ASN A 135 2.52 8.79 -4.07
C ASN A 135 1.83 8.72 -5.45
N CYS A 136 1.25 7.59 -5.82
CA CYS A 136 0.63 7.38 -7.13
C CYS A 136 -0.91 7.51 -7.08
N PHE A 137 -1.54 7.12 -5.98
CA PHE A 137 -2.99 7.21 -5.83
C PHE A 137 -3.39 7.34 -4.35
N ALA A 138 -4.58 7.89 -4.11
CA ALA A 138 -5.15 7.98 -2.77
C ALA A 138 -5.94 6.70 -2.40
N PRO A 139 -5.93 6.28 -1.12
CA PRO A 139 -6.89 5.31 -0.60
C PRO A 139 -8.34 5.79 -0.75
N SER A 140 -9.29 4.85 -0.77
CA SER A 140 -10.71 5.20 -0.75
C SER A 140 -11.13 5.87 0.57
N PRO A 141 -12.25 6.61 0.60
CA PRO A 141 -12.83 7.14 1.84
C PRO A 141 -13.12 6.08 2.92
N GLN A 142 -13.29 4.82 2.52
CA GLN A 142 -13.53 3.69 3.42
C GLN A 142 -12.24 3.24 4.12
N LEU A 143 -11.11 3.25 3.41
CA LEU A 143 -9.81 2.83 3.96
C LEU A 143 -9.06 3.98 4.66
N VAL A 144 -9.23 5.23 4.22
CA VAL A 144 -8.57 6.43 4.79
C VAL A 144 -8.61 6.44 6.33
N PRO A 145 -9.77 6.25 7.01
CA PRO A 145 -9.85 6.26 8.46
C PRO A 145 -8.81 5.36 9.16
N ALA A 146 -8.59 4.17 8.60
CA ALA A 146 -7.71 3.16 9.17
C ALA A 146 -6.21 3.46 8.95
N LEU A 147 -5.86 4.28 7.95
CA LEU A 147 -4.47 4.58 7.57
C LEU A 147 -3.90 5.86 8.22
N ILE A 148 -4.75 6.72 8.76
CA ILE A 148 -4.33 8.02 9.33
C ILE A 148 -4.42 8.08 10.85
N ARG A 149 -4.53 6.91 11.51
CA ARG A 149 -4.67 6.78 12.95
C ARG A 149 -3.36 6.52 13.67
#